data_AF-A0A5N6A016-F1
#
_entry.id   AF-A0A5N6A016-F1
#
_cell.length_a   1.000
_cell.length_b   1.000
_cell.length_c   1.000
_cell.angle_alpha   90.00
_cell.angle_beta   90.00
_cell.angle_gamma   90.00
#
_symmetry.space_group_name_H-M   'P 1'
#
loop_
_entity.id
_entity.type
_entity.pdbx_description
1 polymer ?
#
loop_
_entity_poly.entity_id
_entity_poly.type
_entity_poly.pdbx_seq_one_letter_code
_entity_poly.pdbx_strand_id
1 'polypeptide(L)' 'PYSPEEVREALQIGPDAPIITTDARHRAEAKSALITLVEHALMARLR' A
#
# COMPACT_ATOMS: atom_id res chain seq x y z
N PRO A 1 -10.94 -11.92 5.28
CA PRO A 1 -9.94 -11.03 4.66
C PRO A 1 -9.18 -11.77 3.55
N TYR A 2 -8.88 -11.09 2.45
CA TYR A 2 -8.04 -11.62 1.38
C TYR A 2 -6.57 -11.39 1.72
N SER A 3 -5.71 -12.32 1.32
CA SER A 3 -4.26 -12.14 1.39
C SER A 3 -3.79 -11.08 0.38
N PRO A 4 -2.65 -10.43 0.62
CA PRO A 4 -2.07 -9.49 -0.35
C PRO A 4 -1.85 -10.11 -1.74
N GLU A 5 -1.56 -11.40 -1.81
CA GLU A 5 -1.33 -12.10 -3.08
C GLU A 5 -2.62 -12.34 -3.87
N GLU A 6 -3.71 -12.73 -3.20
CA GLU A 6 -5.03 -12.84 -3.85
C GLU A 6 -5.49 -11.49 -4.41
N VAL A 7 -5.25 -10.39 -3.67
CA VAL A 7 -5.57 -9.04 -4.14
C VAL A 7 -4.71 -8.66 -5.34
N ARG A 8 -3.42 -9.01 -5.30
CA ARG A 8 -2.48 -8.74 -6.39
C ARG A 8 -2.91 -9.40 -7.68
N GLU A 9 -3.25 -10.69 -7.62
CA GLU A 9 -3.72 -11.46 -8.77
C GLU A 9 -5.02 -10.88 -9.31
N ALA A 10 -6.01 -10.65 -8.44
CA ALA A 10 -7.34 -10.16 -8.84
C ALA A 10 -7.30 -8.78 -9.50
N LEU A 11 -6.38 -7.90 -9.08
CA LEU A 11 -6.25 -6.53 -9.58
C LEU A 11 -5.12 -6.36 -10.60
N GLN A 12 -4.45 -7.45 -10.99
CA GLN A 12 -3.33 -7.44 -11.96
C GLN A 12 -2.20 -6.47 -11.56
N ILE A 13 -1.86 -6.42 -10.27
CA ILE A 13 -0.86 -5.48 -9.73
C ILE A 13 0.55 -6.07 -9.87
N GLY A 14 1.44 -5.35 -10.56
CA GLY A 14 2.85 -5.77 -10.75
C GLY A 14 3.64 -5.86 -9.43
N PRO A 15 4.66 -6.73 -9.34
CA PRO A 15 5.36 -7.08 -8.09
C PRO A 15 6.04 -5.90 -7.40
N ASP A 16 6.39 -4.85 -8.14
CA ASP A 16 7.08 -3.66 -7.64
C ASP A 16 6.15 -2.72 -6.86
N ALA A 17 4.83 -2.85 -7.02
CA ALA A 17 3.86 -2.08 -6.27
C ALA A 17 3.59 -2.75 -4.90
N PRO A 18 3.92 -2.09 -3.78
CA PRO A 18 3.66 -2.61 -2.45
C PRO A 18 2.16 -2.62 -2.13
N ILE A 19 1.72 -3.63 -1.38
CA ILE A 19 0.34 -3.75 -0.88
C ILE A 19 0.39 -3.70 0.65
N ILE A 20 -0.38 -2.81 1.26
CA ILE A 20 -0.50 -2.67 2.71
C ILE A 20 -1.95 -2.83 3.15
N THR A 21 -2.17 -3.34 4.36
CA THR A 21 -3.49 -3.37 4.98
C THR A 21 -3.71 -2.09 5.78
N THR A 22 -4.89 -1.49 5.68
CA THR A 22 -5.27 -0.33 6.48
C THR A 22 -6.78 -0.35 6.73
N ASP A 23 -7.22 -0.08 7.96
CA ASP A 23 -8.62 0.20 8.22
C ASP A 23 -8.89 1.70 8.06
N ALA A 24 -9.47 2.07 6.92
CA ALA A 24 -9.79 3.47 6.60
C ALA A 24 -10.82 4.10 7.56
N ARG A 25 -11.55 3.30 8.36
CA ARG A 25 -12.48 3.82 9.38
C ARG A 25 -11.75 4.43 10.57
N HIS A 26 -10.50 4.02 10.82
CA HIS A 26 -9.68 4.59 11.87
C HIS A 26 -8.74 5.65 11.30
N ARG A 27 -8.99 6.92 11.66
CA ARG A 27 -8.18 8.06 11.20
C ARG A 27 -6.68 7.88 11.44
N ALA A 28 -6.29 7.25 12.54
CA ALA A 28 -4.89 6.98 12.85
C ALA A 28 -4.24 6.02 11.85
N GLU A 29 -4.95 4.97 11.44
CA GLU A 29 -4.47 3.99 10.46
C GLU A 29 -4.36 4.61 9.06
N ALA A 30 -5.39 5.37 8.65
CA ALA A 30 -5.36 6.08 7.37
C ALA A 30 -4.18 7.06 7.28
N LYS A 31 -3.90 7.79 8.37
CA LYS A 31 -2.75 8.70 8.45
C LYS A 31 -1.43 7.93 8.26
N SER A 32 -1.26 6.79 8.93
CA SER A 32 -0.06 5.96 8.80
C SER A 32 0.11 5.44 7.36
N ALA A 33 -0.96 4.96 6.73
CA ALA A 33 -0.92 4.48 5.35
C ALA A 33 -0.49 5.58 4.36
N LEU A 34 -0.98 6.81 4.54
CA LEU A 34 -0.59 7.95 3.70
C LEU A 34 0.88 8.35 3.89
N ILE A 35 1.40 8.26 5.12
CA ILE A 35 2.84 8.49 5.38
C ILE A 35 3.67 7.45 4.64
N THR A 36 3.34 6.16 4.77
CA THR A 36 4.03 5.07 4.06
C THR A 36 4.01 5.25 2.55
N LEU A 37 2.88 5.71 1.98
CA LEU A 37 2.78 6.02 0.56
C LEU A 37 3.77 7.12 0.14
N VAL A 38 3.85 8.22 0.90
CA VAL A 38 4.76 9.33 0.60
C VAL A 38 6.21 8.90 0.72
N GLU A 39 6.56 8.13 1.76
CA GLU A 39 7.92 7.57 1.92
C GLU A 39 8.32 6.70 0.73
N HIS A 40 7.42 5.81 0.29
CA HIS A 40 7.65 4.99 -0.90
C HIS A 40 7.84 5.83 -2.16
N ALA A 41 7.00 6.84 -2.39
CA ALA A 41 7.09 7.72 -3.55
C ALA A 41 8.40 8.53 -3.56
N LEU A 42 8.85 9.01 -2.39
CA LEU A 42 10.12 9.71 -2.25
C LEU A 42 11.31 8.79 -2.54
N MET A 43 11.31 7.56 -2.02
CA MET A 43 12.35 6.56 -2.31
C MET A 43 12.37 6.15 -3.78
N ALA A 44 11.19 5.99 -4.41
CA ALA A 44 11.08 5.65 -5.83
C ALA A 44 11.59 6.78 -6.73
N ARG A 45 11.39 8.04 -6.35
CA ARG A 45 11.88 9.21 -7.10
C ARG A 45 13.41 9.37 -7.05
N LEU A 46 14.05 8.88 -5.99
CA LEU A 46 15.50 8.97 -5.79
C LEU A 46 16.28 7.82 -6.47
N ARG A 47 15.57 6.86 -7.08
CA ARG A 47 16.14 5.80 -7.91
C ARG A 47 16.17 6.24 -9.37
#